data_AF-A0AAU6B5X3-F1
#
_entry.id   AF-A0AAU6B5X3-F1
#
_cell.length_a   1.000
_cell.length_b   1.000
_cell.length_c   1.000
_cell.angle_alpha   90.00
_cell.angle_beta   90.00
_cell.angle_gamma   90.00
#
_symmetry.space_group_name_H-M   'P 1'
#
loop_
_entity.id
_entity.type
_entity.pdbx_description
1 polymer ?
#
loop_
_entity_poly.entity_id
_entity_poly.type
_entity_poly.pdbx_seq_one_letter_code
_entity_poly.pdbx_strand_id
1 'polypeptide(L)'
;MKYFVVGAVLVASLAACSSAPAAEAPKGPEALGPDGLRGLTPGMALSAAAAGGALAAKPMSVLDGCAAYTFAGGTAPDAATMAAESAAATKAADLNQQATAADAKVSHPGVHASAADYARSAKESADAAQLSASAATAIADLATLREARDARLAVGGGASFGKDSLRALVAPPAVKTPEGAGAGTPLAELHQKYDAEGLKPTPAGHFAVPVPGKPGWTYDFAVSDGAKVGAVSLVAEAVSCG
;
A
#
# COMPACT_ATOMS: atom_id res chain seq x y z
N MET A 1 1.25 -88.84 43.21
CA MET A 1 1.08 -87.71 42.28
C MET A 1 2.43 -87.06 42.05
N LYS A 2 3.02 -87.23 40.87
CA LYS A 2 4.29 -86.64 40.45
C LYS A 2 4.15 -86.34 38.96
N TYR A 3 4.16 -85.06 38.58
CA TYR A 3 4.48 -84.65 37.22
C TYR A 3 5.37 -83.40 37.30
N PHE A 4 6.58 -83.55 36.77
CA PHE A 4 7.52 -82.50 36.43
C PHE A 4 7.00 -81.78 35.17
N VAL A 5 7.10 -80.45 35.12
CA VAL A 5 6.87 -79.64 33.92
C VAL A 5 8.17 -78.98 33.48
N VAL A 6 8.45 -79.14 32.19
CA VAL A 6 9.60 -78.64 31.43
C VAL A 6 9.19 -77.41 30.64
N GLY A 7 10.02 -76.36 30.71
CA GLY A 7 10.43 -75.49 29.57
C GLY A 7 9.46 -74.46 28.99
N ALA A 8 9.91 -73.21 28.88
CA ALA A 8 10.26 -72.57 27.60
C ALA A 8 10.67 -71.10 27.81
N VAL A 9 11.83 -70.74 27.26
CA VAL A 9 12.36 -69.37 27.16
C VAL A 9 11.71 -68.68 25.97
N LEU A 10 11.14 -67.48 26.18
CA LEU A 10 10.57 -66.64 25.13
C LEU A 10 11.47 -65.42 24.90
N VAL A 11 11.91 -65.29 23.65
CA VAL A 11 12.83 -64.28 23.12
C VAL A 11 12.11 -62.93 23.03
N ALA A 12 12.72 -61.89 23.61
CA ALA A 12 12.26 -60.51 23.52
C ALA A 12 12.70 -59.88 22.19
N SER A 13 11.74 -59.46 21.36
CA SER A 13 11.96 -58.64 20.17
C SER A 13 11.79 -57.15 20.51
N LEU A 14 12.88 -56.39 20.35
CA LEU A 14 12.91 -54.92 20.41
C LEU A 14 12.17 -54.34 19.20
N ALA A 15 11.04 -53.67 19.44
CA ALA A 15 10.37 -52.83 18.45
C ALA A 15 11.07 -51.47 18.38
N ALA A 16 11.71 -51.20 17.25
CA ALA A 16 12.27 -49.90 16.93
C ALA A 16 11.14 -48.91 16.61
N CYS A 17 11.03 -47.83 17.40
CA CYS A 17 10.16 -46.70 17.10
C CYS A 17 10.76 -45.89 15.95
N SER A 18 10.29 -46.14 14.72
CA SER A 18 10.51 -45.22 13.60
C SER A 18 9.63 -43.99 13.78
N SER A 19 10.25 -42.87 14.15
CA SER A 19 9.64 -41.54 14.16
C SER A 19 9.28 -41.15 12.71
N ALA A 20 8.01 -41.29 12.34
CA ALA A 20 7.51 -40.69 11.12
C ALA A 20 7.50 -39.15 11.28
N PRO A 21 7.96 -38.37 10.29
CA PRO A 21 7.80 -36.91 10.34
C PRO A 21 6.32 -36.58 10.37
N ALA A 22 5.92 -35.74 11.33
CA ALA A 22 4.57 -35.19 11.39
C ALA A 22 4.29 -34.47 10.06
N ALA A 23 3.22 -34.88 9.38
CA ALA A 23 2.72 -34.17 8.22
C ALA A 23 2.43 -32.72 8.65
N GLU A 24 3.13 -31.75 8.04
CA GLU A 24 2.79 -30.34 8.17
C GLU A 24 1.32 -30.16 7.82
N ALA A 25 0.57 -29.54 8.74
CA ALA A 25 -0.81 -29.15 8.47
C ALA A 25 -0.83 -28.28 7.19
N PRO A 26 -1.83 -28.42 6.31
CA PRO A 26 -1.92 -27.59 5.12
C PRO A 26 -1.90 -26.13 5.55
N LYS A 27 -0.92 -25.36 5.05
CA LYS A 27 -0.93 -23.90 5.18
C LYS A 27 -2.27 -23.42 4.64
N GLY A 28 -3.10 -22.85 5.50
CA GLY A 28 -4.33 -22.17 5.09
C GLY A 28 -4.02 -21.12 4.01
N PRO A 29 -5.05 -20.59 3.33
CA PRO A 29 -4.84 -19.53 2.34
C PRO A 29 -4.01 -18.41 2.96
N GLU A 30 -2.97 -17.99 2.24
CA GLU A 30 -2.05 -16.95 2.68
C GLU A 30 -2.81 -15.67 3.01
N ALA A 31 -2.61 -15.14 4.21
CA ALA A 31 -3.24 -13.91 4.68
C ALA A 31 -2.28 -12.73 4.57
N LEU A 32 -2.81 -11.53 4.37
CA LEU A 32 -2.05 -10.28 4.49
C LEU A 32 -1.82 -9.99 5.99
N GLY A 33 -0.74 -10.53 6.53
CA GLY A 33 -0.43 -10.51 7.97
C GLY A 33 0.73 -9.60 8.34
N PRO A 34 1.09 -9.52 9.63
CA PRO A 34 2.29 -8.81 10.08
C PRO A 34 3.57 -9.31 9.39
N ASP A 35 3.62 -10.57 8.97
CA ASP A 35 4.76 -11.14 8.25
C ASP A 35 4.77 -10.79 6.75
N GLY A 36 3.75 -10.07 6.28
CA GLY A 36 3.62 -9.61 4.91
C GLY A 36 2.81 -10.57 4.02
N LEU A 37 3.17 -10.62 2.73
CA LEU A 37 2.44 -11.36 1.71
C LEU A 37 3.37 -11.76 0.55
N ARG A 38 3.27 -13.02 0.10
CA ARG A 38 4.04 -13.61 -1.01
C ARG A 38 5.55 -13.49 -0.82
N GLY A 39 6.01 -13.64 0.42
CA GLY A 39 7.41 -13.48 0.80
C GLY A 39 7.92 -12.04 0.84
N LEU A 40 7.09 -11.05 0.54
CA LEU A 40 7.41 -9.64 0.77
C LEU A 40 7.05 -9.28 2.20
N THR A 41 8.00 -8.73 2.95
CA THR A 41 7.84 -8.46 4.38
C THR A 41 8.01 -6.97 4.69
N PRO A 42 7.38 -6.45 5.77
CA PRO A 42 7.64 -5.11 6.26
C PRO A 42 9.13 -4.74 6.33
N GLY A 43 9.51 -3.61 5.75
CA GLY A 43 10.89 -3.10 5.72
C GLY A 43 11.80 -3.72 4.66
N MET A 44 11.31 -4.67 3.85
CA MET A 44 12.09 -5.28 2.77
C MET A 44 12.53 -4.24 1.72
N ALA A 45 13.81 -4.27 1.32
CA ALA A 45 14.32 -3.45 0.23
C ALA A 45 13.86 -3.96 -1.15
N LEU A 46 13.72 -3.05 -2.13
CA LEU A 46 13.31 -3.41 -3.49
C LEU A 46 14.25 -4.45 -4.15
N SER A 47 15.55 -4.36 -3.91
CA SER A 47 16.52 -5.32 -4.45
C SER A 47 16.30 -6.75 -3.95
N ALA A 48 15.96 -6.91 -2.67
CA ALA A 48 15.62 -8.20 -2.08
C ALA A 48 14.28 -8.73 -2.61
N ALA A 49 13.28 -7.85 -2.73
CA ALA A 49 11.98 -8.20 -3.31
C ALA A 49 12.09 -8.65 -4.78
N ALA A 50 12.89 -7.94 -5.58
CA ALA A 50 13.15 -8.28 -6.99
C ALA A 50 13.86 -9.64 -7.13
N ALA A 51 14.83 -9.93 -6.26
CA ALA A 51 15.51 -11.23 -6.23
C ALA A 51 14.58 -12.39 -5.84
N GLY A 52 13.55 -12.12 -5.03
CA GLY A 52 12.57 -13.13 -4.60
C GLY A 52 11.55 -13.54 -5.67
N GLY A 53 11.47 -12.84 -6.79
CA GLY A 53 10.56 -13.19 -7.91
C GLY A 53 9.07 -13.00 -7.62
N ALA A 54 8.70 -12.36 -6.51
CA ALA A 54 7.31 -12.12 -6.13
C ALA A 54 6.61 -11.02 -6.95
N LEU A 55 7.39 -10.18 -7.65
CA LEU A 55 6.93 -9.00 -8.37
C LEU A 55 7.09 -9.13 -9.88
N ALA A 56 6.31 -8.35 -10.63
CA ALA A 56 6.59 -8.13 -12.03
C ALA A 56 7.97 -7.47 -12.23
N ALA A 57 8.61 -7.75 -13.38
CA ALA A 57 9.98 -7.30 -13.65
C ALA A 57 10.14 -5.76 -13.77
N LYS A 58 9.04 -5.04 -14.01
CA LYS A 58 9.02 -3.58 -14.17
C LYS A 58 7.89 -2.97 -13.34
N PRO A 59 8.05 -1.75 -12.82
CA PRO A 59 6.98 -1.06 -12.13
C PRO A 59 5.86 -0.72 -13.10
N MET A 60 4.62 -0.86 -12.64
CA MET A 60 3.40 -0.46 -13.33
C MET A 60 3.04 1.02 -13.13
N SER A 61 3.72 1.70 -12.20
CA SER A 61 3.62 3.14 -11.95
C SER A 61 4.86 3.62 -11.18
N VAL A 62 5.24 4.87 -11.40
CA VAL A 62 6.29 5.58 -10.64
C VAL A 62 5.79 6.91 -10.08
N LEU A 63 4.46 7.06 -9.96
CA LEU A 63 3.84 8.27 -9.44
C LEU A 63 4.38 8.61 -8.05
N ASP A 64 4.52 9.92 -7.81
CA ASP A 64 4.95 10.50 -6.53
C ASP A 64 6.35 10.08 -6.07
N GLY A 65 7.17 9.51 -6.95
CA GLY A 65 8.50 8.99 -6.59
C GLY A 65 8.47 7.60 -5.95
N CYS A 66 7.32 6.94 -5.93
CA CYS A 66 7.17 5.56 -5.45
C CYS A 66 7.04 4.58 -6.62
N ALA A 67 7.85 3.53 -6.61
CA ALA A 67 7.77 2.47 -7.62
C ALA A 67 6.72 1.44 -7.20
N ALA A 68 5.60 1.39 -7.92
CA ALA A 68 4.53 0.41 -7.70
C ALA A 68 4.65 -0.75 -8.70
N TYR A 69 4.52 -1.97 -8.19
CA TYR A 69 4.65 -3.22 -8.93
C TYR A 69 3.41 -4.07 -8.69
N THR A 70 2.92 -4.76 -9.72
CA THR A 70 2.01 -5.89 -9.51
C THR A 70 2.81 -7.08 -8.97
N PHE A 71 2.12 -8.05 -8.38
CA PHE A 71 2.71 -9.36 -8.18
C PHE A 71 3.11 -10.02 -9.52
N ALA A 72 3.99 -11.01 -9.45
CA ALA A 72 4.42 -11.80 -10.61
C ALA A 72 3.22 -12.40 -11.35
N GLY A 73 3.24 -12.34 -12.68
CA GLY A 73 2.13 -12.72 -13.54
C GLY A 73 0.99 -11.70 -13.63
N GLY A 74 1.09 -10.56 -12.92
CA GLY A 74 0.18 -9.43 -13.06
C GLY A 74 0.32 -8.70 -14.40
N THR A 75 -0.58 -7.76 -14.64
CA THR A 75 -0.62 -7.01 -15.91
C THR A 75 0.67 -6.21 -16.10
N ALA A 76 1.23 -6.29 -17.30
CA ALA A 76 2.41 -5.52 -17.66
C ALA A 76 2.14 -4.00 -17.60
N PRO A 77 3.18 -3.18 -17.36
CA PRO A 77 3.03 -1.71 -17.39
C PRO A 77 2.55 -1.24 -18.76
N ASP A 78 1.51 -0.41 -18.77
CA ASP A 78 1.06 0.26 -19.98
C ASP A 78 1.90 1.51 -20.25
N ALA A 79 2.63 1.53 -21.36
CA ALA A 79 3.57 2.61 -21.67
C ALA A 79 2.87 3.98 -21.85
N ALA A 80 1.65 3.98 -22.39
CA ALA A 80 0.87 5.21 -22.54
C ALA A 80 0.45 5.78 -21.17
N THR A 81 -0.03 4.92 -20.28
CA THR A 81 -0.33 5.27 -18.88
C THR A 81 0.92 5.81 -18.18
N MET A 82 2.07 5.13 -18.27
CA MET A 82 3.32 5.59 -17.66
C MET A 82 3.75 6.98 -18.16
N ALA A 83 3.60 7.23 -19.47
CA ALA A 83 3.90 8.53 -20.06
C ALA A 83 2.92 9.61 -19.57
N ALA A 84 1.63 9.28 -19.48
CA ALA A 84 0.61 10.20 -18.95
C ALA A 84 0.84 10.54 -17.48
N GLU A 85 1.18 9.55 -16.65
CA GLU A 85 1.57 9.72 -15.25
C GLU A 85 2.77 10.65 -15.10
N SER A 86 3.83 10.41 -15.89
CA SER A 86 5.02 11.27 -15.88
C SER A 86 4.70 12.69 -16.33
N ALA A 87 3.93 12.87 -17.41
CA ALA A 87 3.57 14.19 -17.92
C ALA A 87 2.69 14.97 -16.93
N ALA A 88 1.73 14.31 -16.29
CA ALA A 88 0.87 14.93 -15.28
C ALA A 88 1.67 15.33 -14.03
N ALA A 89 2.57 14.46 -13.56
CA ALA A 89 3.44 14.77 -12.42
C ALA A 89 4.33 15.98 -12.69
N THR A 90 4.99 16.02 -13.86
CA THR A 90 5.81 17.17 -14.27
C THR A 90 4.97 18.45 -14.37
N LYS A 91 3.81 18.40 -15.04
CA LYS A 91 2.92 19.55 -15.17
C LYS A 91 2.47 20.09 -13.82
N ALA A 92 2.09 19.22 -12.89
CA ALA A 92 1.68 19.61 -11.54
C ALA A 92 2.83 20.26 -10.77
N ALA A 93 4.04 19.68 -10.83
CA ALA A 93 5.22 20.24 -10.17
C ALA A 93 5.60 21.62 -10.75
N ASP A 94 5.65 21.75 -12.07
CA ASP A 94 6.00 22.99 -12.76
C ASP A 94 5.00 24.11 -12.47
N LEU A 95 3.69 23.83 -12.53
CA LEU A 95 2.66 24.81 -12.23
C LEU A 95 2.67 25.21 -10.76
N ASN A 96 2.88 24.26 -9.84
CA ASN A 96 2.98 24.57 -8.41
C ASN A 96 4.21 25.44 -8.11
N GLN A 97 5.35 25.17 -8.75
CA GLN A 97 6.54 26.01 -8.63
C GLN A 97 6.30 27.42 -9.21
N GLN A 98 5.65 27.52 -10.37
CA GLN A 98 5.30 28.81 -10.98
C GLN A 98 4.32 29.62 -10.13
N ALA A 99 3.30 28.96 -9.57
CA ALA A 99 2.34 29.59 -8.66
C ALA A 99 3.05 30.15 -7.42
N THR A 100 3.89 29.34 -6.78
CA THR A 100 4.70 29.76 -5.61
C THR A 100 5.62 30.93 -5.95
N ALA A 101 6.29 30.88 -7.10
CA ALA A 101 7.20 31.94 -7.54
C ALA A 101 6.46 33.22 -7.95
N ALA A 102 5.22 33.13 -8.45
CA ALA A 102 4.40 34.28 -8.78
C ALA A 102 3.86 34.96 -7.52
N ASP A 103 3.37 34.17 -6.56
CA ASP A 103 2.91 34.65 -5.26
C ASP A 103 4.02 35.40 -4.50
N ALA A 104 5.22 34.83 -4.45
CA ALA A 104 6.38 35.47 -3.84
C ALA A 104 6.83 36.79 -4.49
N LYS A 105 6.36 37.09 -5.72
CA LYS A 105 6.66 38.33 -6.46
C LYS A 105 5.58 39.38 -6.35
N VAL A 106 4.43 39.08 -5.72
CA VAL A 106 3.34 40.05 -5.58
C VAL A 106 3.84 41.25 -4.78
N SER A 107 3.73 42.45 -5.36
CA SER A 107 4.06 43.69 -4.69
C SER A 107 3.07 43.99 -3.57
N HIS A 108 3.55 44.44 -2.42
CA HIS A 108 2.72 44.86 -1.28
C HIS A 108 2.88 46.36 -1.02
N PRO A 109 2.19 47.22 -1.80
CA PRO A 109 2.30 48.67 -1.65
C PRO A 109 1.85 49.14 -0.26
N GLY A 110 2.66 50.02 0.36
CA GLY A 110 2.34 50.64 1.64
C GLY A 110 1.26 51.71 1.55
N VAL A 111 0.76 52.18 2.69
CA VAL A 111 -0.40 53.10 2.83
C VAL A 111 -0.30 54.47 2.13
N HIS A 112 0.86 54.79 1.55
CA HIS A 112 1.12 56.03 0.80
C HIS A 112 1.50 55.78 -0.67
N ALA A 113 1.33 54.54 -1.16
CA ALA A 113 1.64 54.19 -2.54
C ALA A 113 0.65 54.82 -3.53
N SER A 114 1.07 54.92 -4.80
CA SER A 114 0.22 55.49 -5.85
C SER A 114 -0.88 54.53 -6.29
N ALA A 115 -1.93 55.05 -6.94
CA ALA A 115 -2.96 54.21 -7.56
C ALA A 115 -2.36 53.23 -8.60
N ALA A 116 -1.29 53.63 -9.30
CA ALA A 116 -0.59 52.77 -10.25
C ALA A 116 0.11 51.59 -9.54
N ASP A 117 0.65 51.81 -8.33
CA ASP A 117 1.28 50.74 -7.54
C ASP A 117 0.25 49.70 -7.09
N TYR A 118 -0.92 50.15 -6.63
CA TYR A 118 -2.03 49.26 -6.28
C TYR A 118 -2.57 48.51 -7.50
N ALA A 119 -2.72 49.17 -8.66
CA ALA A 119 -3.16 48.52 -9.89
C ALA A 119 -2.18 47.42 -10.34
N ARG A 120 -0.87 47.67 -10.23
CA ARG A 120 0.17 46.67 -10.48
C ARG A 120 0.10 45.49 -9.53
N SER A 121 0.02 45.75 -8.22
CA SER A 121 -0.12 44.71 -7.18
C SER A 121 -1.36 43.84 -7.41
N ALA A 122 -2.50 44.46 -7.79
CA ALA A 122 -3.72 43.74 -8.10
C ALA A 122 -3.57 42.84 -9.34
N LYS A 123 -2.86 43.32 -10.38
CA LYS A 123 -2.56 42.50 -11.56
C LYS A 123 -1.64 41.32 -11.21
N GLU A 124 -0.56 41.55 -10.47
CA GLU A 124 0.36 40.50 -10.02
C GLU A 124 -0.37 39.44 -9.19
N SER A 125 -1.26 39.88 -8.29
CA SER A 125 -2.10 39.01 -7.47
C SER A 125 -3.06 38.18 -8.33
N ALA A 126 -3.69 38.77 -9.35
CA ALA A 126 -4.58 38.06 -10.26
C ALA A 126 -3.82 37.01 -11.10
N ASP A 127 -2.64 37.36 -11.62
CA ASP A 127 -1.80 36.45 -12.39
C ASP A 127 -1.31 35.27 -11.50
N ALA A 128 -0.92 35.54 -10.25
CA ALA A 128 -0.57 34.50 -9.27
C ALA A 128 -1.75 33.59 -8.92
N ALA A 129 -2.95 34.16 -8.71
CA ALA A 129 -4.16 33.39 -8.43
C ALA A 129 -4.54 32.45 -9.60
N GLN A 130 -4.38 32.90 -10.85
CA GLN A 130 -4.63 32.08 -12.02
C GLN A 130 -3.65 30.89 -12.15
N LEU A 131 -2.37 31.11 -11.81
CA LEU A 131 -1.39 30.04 -11.73
C LEU A 131 -1.73 29.03 -10.62
N SER A 132 -2.13 29.52 -9.44
CA SER A 132 -2.57 28.67 -8.33
C SER A 132 -3.78 27.81 -8.69
N ALA A 133 -4.77 28.37 -9.39
CA ALA A 133 -5.93 27.61 -9.88
C ALA A 133 -5.53 26.54 -10.91
N SER A 134 -4.58 26.86 -11.79
CA SER A 134 -4.05 25.92 -12.78
C SER A 134 -3.26 24.79 -12.12
N ALA A 135 -2.45 25.11 -11.11
CA ALA A 135 -1.74 24.13 -10.29
C ALA A 135 -2.70 23.20 -9.54
N ALA A 136 -3.75 23.75 -8.92
CA ALA A 136 -4.77 22.95 -8.24
C ALA A 136 -5.46 21.97 -9.19
N THR A 137 -5.80 22.41 -10.41
CA THR A 137 -6.37 21.54 -11.44
C THR A 137 -5.41 20.41 -11.83
N ALA A 138 -4.13 20.73 -12.07
CA ALA A 138 -3.12 19.72 -12.41
C ALA A 138 -2.89 18.71 -11.26
N ILE A 139 -2.99 19.15 -10.01
CA ILE A 139 -2.92 18.26 -8.83
C ILE A 139 -4.16 17.34 -8.77
N ALA A 140 -5.34 17.85 -9.10
CA ALA A 140 -6.56 17.03 -9.17
C ALA A 140 -6.50 15.99 -10.29
N ASP A 141 -5.97 16.36 -11.46
CA ASP A 141 -5.69 15.42 -12.56
C ASP A 141 -4.72 14.32 -12.10
N LEU A 142 -3.67 14.69 -11.37
CA LEU A 142 -2.71 13.74 -10.81
C LEU A 142 -3.36 12.82 -9.76
N ALA A 143 -4.28 13.33 -8.93
CA ALA A 143 -5.03 12.51 -7.99
C ALA A 143 -5.88 11.45 -8.70
N THR A 144 -6.52 11.81 -9.82
CA THR A 144 -7.28 10.85 -10.64
C THR A 144 -6.39 9.71 -11.16
N LEU A 145 -5.14 10.02 -11.53
CA LEU A 145 -4.18 8.99 -11.95
C LEU A 145 -3.72 8.09 -10.80
N ARG A 146 -3.59 8.63 -9.57
CA ARG A 146 -3.31 7.84 -8.37
C ARG A 146 -4.45 6.87 -8.06
N GLU A 147 -5.70 7.32 -8.13
CA GLU A 147 -6.88 6.46 -7.97
C GLU A 147 -6.91 5.35 -9.02
N ALA A 148 -6.59 5.68 -10.28
CA ALA A 148 -6.51 4.68 -11.35
C ALA A 148 -5.37 3.66 -11.11
N ARG A 149 -4.22 4.09 -10.59
CA ARG A 149 -3.12 3.19 -10.18
C ARG A 149 -3.57 2.27 -9.06
N ASP A 150 -4.23 2.80 -8.03
CA ASP A 150 -4.65 2.04 -6.86
C ASP A 150 -5.75 1.03 -7.24
N ALA A 151 -6.67 1.39 -8.13
CA ALA A 151 -7.64 0.48 -8.70
C ALA A 151 -6.99 -0.68 -9.47
N ARG A 152 -5.92 -0.40 -10.26
CA ARG A 152 -5.16 -1.46 -10.95
C ARG A 152 -4.46 -2.40 -9.96
N LEU A 153 -3.90 -1.87 -8.89
CA LEU A 153 -3.31 -2.68 -7.81
C LEU A 153 -4.37 -3.52 -7.08
N ALA A 154 -5.58 -2.99 -6.86
CA ALA A 154 -6.65 -3.73 -6.19
C ALA A 154 -7.13 -4.97 -6.97
N VAL A 155 -7.00 -5.00 -8.30
CA VAL A 155 -7.40 -6.15 -9.13
C VAL A 155 -6.50 -7.38 -8.89
N GLY A 156 -5.18 -7.16 -8.86
CA GLY A 156 -4.20 -8.25 -8.82
C GLY A 156 -3.35 -8.33 -7.55
N GLY A 157 -3.48 -7.33 -6.68
CA GLY A 157 -2.52 -7.07 -5.62
C GLY A 157 -1.18 -6.55 -6.14
N GLY A 158 -0.32 -6.14 -5.22
CA GLY A 158 1.03 -5.70 -5.56
C GLY A 158 1.76 -5.07 -4.38
N ALA A 159 2.82 -4.36 -4.70
CA ALA A 159 3.67 -3.69 -3.73
C ALA A 159 4.06 -2.30 -4.22
N SER A 160 4.23 -1.35 -3.31
CA SER A 160 4.87 -0.08 -3.59
C SER A 160 6.13 0.07 -2.75
N PHE A 161 7.18 0.60 -3.35
CA PHE A 161 8.46 0.86 -2.71
C PHE A 161 8.71 2.36 -2.71
N GLY A 162 9.05 2.88 -1.53
CA GLY A 162 9.61 4.22 -1.41
C GLY A 162 11.12 4.19 -1.67
N LYS A 163 11.82 5.20 -1.16
CA LYS A 163 13.26 5.36 -1.40
C LYS A 163 14.10 4.16 -0.91
N ASP A 164 13.84 3.71 0.31
CA ASP A 164 14.73 2.77 1.00
C ASP A 164 14.10 1.37 1.19
N SER A 165 12.78 1.26 1.19
CA SER A 165 12.09 0.02 1.54
C SER A 165 10.65 -0.05 1.03
N LEU A 166 10.05 -1.23 1.22
CA LEU A 166 8.64 -1.49 1.02
C LEU A 166 7.79 -0.49 1.80
N ARG A 167 6.94 0.23 1.07
CA ARG A 167 6.01 1.23 1.60
C ARG A 167 4.60 0.67 1.74
N ALA A 168 4.16 -0.14 0.78
CA ALA A 168 2.85 -0.78 0.88
C ALA A 168 2.79 -2.16 0.23
N LEU A 169 1.91 -3.02 0.74
CA LEU A 169 1.49 -4.27 0.13
C LEU A 169 -0.03 -4.25 -0.05
N VAL A 170 -0.50 -4.39 -1.28
CA VAL A 170 -1.93 -4.45 -1.60
C VAL A 170 -2.31 -5.91 -1.77
N ALA A 171 -3.30 -6.38 -1.02
CA ALA A 171 -3.81 -7.74 -1.16
C ALA A 171 -4.62 -7.89 -2.46
N PRO A 172 -4.48 -9.02 -3.19
CA PRO A 172 -5.45 -9.38 -4.23
C PRO A 172 -6.82 -9.69 -3.59
N PRO A 173 -7.94 -9.65 -4.35
CA PRO A 173 -9.28 -9.74 -3.79
C PRO A 173 -9.59 -10.99 -2.94
N ALA A 174 -8.92 -12.11 -3.22
CA ALA A 174 -9.10 -13.36 -2.48
C ALA A 174 -8.29 -13.42 -1.16
N VAL A 175 -7.34 -12.53 -0.97
CA VAL A 175 -6.50 -12.47 0.23
C VAL A 175 -7.12 -11.52 1.24
N LYS A 176 -7.14 -11.96 2.50
CA LYS A 176 -7.71 -11.25 3.64
C LYS A 176 -6.66 -11.05 4.72
N THR A 177 -6.92 -10.18 5.66
CA THR A 177 -6.19 -10.12 6.94
C THR A 177 -6.39 -11.42 7.73
N PRO A 178 -5.57 -11.69 8.77
CA PRO A 178 -5.75 -12.85 9.65
C PRO A 178 -7.15 -12.90 10.30
N GLU A 179 -7.75 -11.75 10.57
CA GLU A 179 -9.10 -11.63 11.15
C GLU A 179 -10.23 -11.78 10.11
N GLY A 180 -9.86 -12.00 8.84
CA GLY A 180 -10.77 -12.30 7.74
C GLY A 180 -11.37 -11.08 7.04
N ALA A 181 -10.81 -9.88 7.25
CA ALA A 181 -11.23 -8.67 6.54
C ALA A 181 -10.46 -8.51 5.22
N GLY A 182 -11.15 -8.04 4.19
CA GLY A 182 -10.60 -7.84 2.84
C GLY A 182 -11.70 -7.45 1.87
N ALA A 183 -11.43 -7.51 0.56
CA ALA A 183 -12.42 -7.13 -0.45
C ALA A 183 -13.78 -7.82 -0.23
N GLY A 184 -14.86 -7.03 -0.29
CA GLY A 184 -16.23 -7.46 -0.04
C GLY A 184 -16.68 -7.48 1.42
N THR A 185 -15.79 -7.25 2.39
CA THR A 185 -16.17 -7.19 3.81
C THR A 185 -17.08 -5.98 4.07
N PRO A 186 -18.30 -6.16 4.62
CA PRO A 186 -19.17 -5.04 4.96
C PRO A 186 -18.52 -4.12 6.00
N LEU A 187 -18.76 -2.81 5.90
CA LEU A 187 -18.16 -1.84 6.82
C LEU A 187 -18.55 -2.10 8.28
N ALA A 188 -19.79 -2.55 8.53
CA ALA A 188 -20.22 -2.95 9.88
C ALA A 188 -19.41 -4.13 10.44
N GLU A 189 -19.04 -5.08 9.59
CA GLU A 189 -18.19 -6.21 10.00
C GLU A 189 -16.74 -5.75 10.24
N LEU A 190 -16.24 -4.81 9.43
CA LEU A 190 -14.92 -4.20 9.65
C LEU A 190 -14.82 -3.53 11.03
N HIS A 191 -15.82 -2.73 11.40
CA HIS A 191 -15.92 -2.10 12.72
C HIS A 191 -15.95 -3.13 13.86
N GLN A 192 -16.77 -4.19 13.73
CA GLN A 192 -16.81 -5.25 14.72
C GLN A 192 -15.45 -5.93 14.95
N LYS A 193 -14.63 -6.05 13.89
CA LYS A 193 -13.31 -6.69 13.97
C LYS A 193 -12.24 -5.77 14.57
N TYR A 194 -12.24 -4.48 14.22
CA TYR A 194 -11.08 -3.62 14.46
C TYR A 194 -11.34 -2.37 15.31
N ASP A 195 -12.57 -2.06 15.73
CA ASP A 195 -12.80 -0.89 16.59
C ASP A 195 -12.02 -0.99 17.91
N ALA A 196 -11.97 -2.19 18.50
CA ALA A 196 -11.19 -2.46 19.71
C ALA A 196 -9.66 -2.36 19.48
N GLU A 197 -9.22 -2.55 18.23
CA GLU A 197 -7.81 -2.46 17.80
C GLU A 197 -7.44 -1.01 17.39
N GLY A 198 -8.41 -0.07 17.43
CA GLY A 198 -8.18 1.34 17.15
C GLY A 198 -8.36 1.75 15.69
N LEU A 199 -9.30 1.10 14.98
CA LEU A 199 -9.75 1.50 13.64
C LEU A 199 -10.18 2.98 13.60
N LYS A 200 -9.69 3.75 12.63
CA LYS A 200 -9.98 5.17 12.47
C LYS A 200 -10.17 5.54 11.00
N PRO A 201 -11.06 6.49 10.68
CA PRO A 201 -11.14 7.02 9.32
C PRO A 201 -9.88 7.80 8.96
N THR A 202 -9.46 7.74 7.69
CA THR A 202 -8.38 8.54 7.12
C THR A 202 -8.94 9.75 6.36
N PRO A 203 -8.15 10.80 6.11
CA PRO A 203 -8.57 11.92 5.27
C PRO A 203 -8.97 11.51 3.83
N ALA A 204 -8.47 10.36 3.36
CA ALA A 204 -8.83 9.79 2.05
C ALA A 204 -10.17 9.03 2.07
N GLY A 205 -10.88 9.00 3.21
CA GLY A 205 -12.14 8.26 3.35
C GLY A 205 -11.95 6.75 3.50
N HIS A 206 -10.73 6.28 3.77
CA HIS A 206 -10.44 4.89 4.10
C HIS A 206 -10.57 4.68 5.61
N PHE A 207 -10.37 3.44 6.07
CA PHE A 207 -10.17 3.14 7.48
C PHE A 207 -8.78 2.55 7.70
N ALA A 208 -8.08 3.02 8.73
CA ALA A 208 -6.76 2.54 9.10
C ALA A 208 -6.74 2.01 10.53
N VAL A 209 -5.99 0.93 10.76
CA VAL A 209 -5.76 0.35 12.10
C VAL A 209 -4.30 -0.10 12.21
N PRO A 210 -3.62 0.10 13.35
CA PRO A 210 -2.26 -0.41 13.55
C PRO A 210 -2.18 -1.92 13.38
N VAL A 211 -1.06 -2.40 12.83
CA VAL A 211 -0.82 -3.85 12.69
C VAL A 211 -0.21 -4.37 14.00
N PRO A 212 -0.84 -5.37 14.66
CA PRO A 212 -0.31 -5.94 15.88
C PRO A 212 1.13 -6.46 15.71
N GLY A 213 2.01 -6.07 16.64
CA GLY A 213 3.41 -6.51 16.64
C GLY A 213 4.30 -5.93 15.53
N LYS A 214 3.80 -5.00 14.69
CA LYS A 214 4.58 -4.30 13.67
C LYS A 214 4.42 -2.77 13.79
N PRO A 215 5.20 -2.13 14.68
CA PRO A 215 5.18 -0.67 14.84
C PRO A 215 5.44 0.05 13.51
N GLY A 216 4.71 1.14 13.27
CA GLY A 216 4.83 1.95 12.05
C GLY A 216 4.10 1.39 10.82
N TRP A 217 3.43 0.26 10.96
CA TRP A 217 2.59 -0.33 9.90
C TRP A 217 1.11 -0.29 10.29
N THR A 218 0.27 0.01 9.30
CA THR A 218 -1.19 -0.01 9.42
C THR A 218 -1.79 -0.93 8.37
N TYR A 219 -2.91 -1.55 8.71
CA TYR A 219 -3.86 -1.96 7.70
C TYR A 219 -4.60 -0.72 7.23
N ASP A 220 -4.66 -0.51 5.91
CA ASP A 220 -5.50 0.49 5.26
C ASP A 220 -6.59 -0.23 4.46
N PHE A 221 -7.84 0.09 4.75
CA PHE A 221 -9.03 -0.47 4.14
C PHE A 221 -9.70 0.59 3.26
N ALA A 222 -9.47 0.53 1.96
CA ALA A 222 -10.15 1.37 0.99
C ALA A 222 -11.62 0.93 0.87
N VAL A 223 -12.54 1.88 1.00
CA VAL A 223 -13.99 1.60 0.96
C VAL A 223 -14.53 1.82 -0.45
N SER A 224 -15.28 0.84 -0.96
CA SER A 224 -16.00 0.92 -2.23
C SER A 224 -17.48 1.17 -1.96
N ASP A 225 -18.05 2.10 -2.72
CA ASP A 225 -19.47 2.50 -2.67
C ASP A 225 -19.97 2.91 -1.27
N GLY A 226 -19.05 3.31 -0.37
CA GLY A 226 -19.34 3.69 1.01
C GLY A 226 -19.84 2.57 1.93
N ALA A 227 -19.87 1.31 1.48
CA ALA A 227 -20.57 0.24 2.19
C ALA A 227 -19.69 -0.99 2.52
N LYS A 228 -18.63 -1.22 1.75
CA LYS A 228 -17.79 -2.42 1.87
C LYS A 228 -16.33 -2.10 1.59
N VAL A 229 -15.43 -2.91 2.12
CA VAL A 229 -14.02 -2.87 1.77
C VAL A 229 -13.86 -3.24 0.29
N GLY A 230 -13.26 -2.36 -0.50
CA GLY A 230 -12.87 -2.60 -1.89
C GLY A 230 -11.49 -3.21 -2.01
N ALA A 231 -10.55 -2.77 -1.17
CA ALA A 231 -9.19 -3.30 -1.09
C ALA A 231 -8.64 -3.19 0.34
N VAL A 232 -7.68 -4.05 0.67
CA VAL A 232 -6.91 -3.96 1.91
C VAL A 232 -5.43 -3.93 1.60
N SER A 233 -4.70 -3.07 2.30
CA SER A 233 -3.26 -2.93 2.17
C SER A 233 -2.57 -2.90 3.53
N LEU A 234 -1.31 -3.34 3.58
CA LEU A 234 -0.37 -2.98 4.64
C LEU A 234 0.38 -1.73 4.19
N VAL A 235 0.47 -0.70 5.03
CA VAL A 235 1.09 0.58 4.67
C VAL A 235 2.05 1.05 5.77
N ALA A 236 3.22 1.52 5.38
CA ALA A 236 4.17 2.23 6.22
C ALA A 236 4.24 3.71 5.81
N GLU A 237 3.42 4.54 6.44
CA GLU A 237 3.32 5.97 6.10
C GLU A 237 4.65 6.74 6.29
N ALA A 238 5.49 6.28 7.21
CA ALA A 238 6.79 6.87 7.47
C ALA A 238 7.82 6.66 6.35
N VAL A 239 7.57 5.70 5.44
CA VAL A 239 8.45 5.47 4.28
C VAL A 239 8.11 6.48 3.20
N SER A 240 9.02 7.43 2.97
CA SER A 240 8.85 8.45 1.93
C SER A 240 9.03 7.86 0.53
N CYS A 241 8.23 8.37 -0.40
CA CYS A 241 8.54 8.26 -1.82
C CYS A 241 9.77 9.14 -2.15
N GLY A 242 10.50 8.80 -3.22
CA GLY A 242 11.77 9.41 -3.60
C GLY A 242 11.66 10.85 -4.08
#